data_AF-A0A6B2GXV2-F1
#
_entry.id   AF-A0A6B2GXV2-F1
#
_cell.length_a   1.000
_cell.length_b   1.000
_cell.length_c   1.000
_cell.angle_alpha   90.00
_cell.angle_beta   90.00
_cell.angle_gamma   90.00
#
_symmetry.space_group_name_H-M   'P 1'
#
loop_
_entity.id
_entity.type
_entity.pdbx_description
1 polymer ?
#
loop_
_entity_poly.entity_id
_entity_poly.type
_entity_poly.pdbx_seq_one_letter_code
_entity_poly.pdbx_strand_id
1 'polypeptide(L)'
;MEEKRYLKLNDIEAYRISYALSNYIWDNVMNWSRFAQNTVGEQYITAIDSVSANIAEGFGRYGKKDKIKFYRYAQGSMYESFNWT
;
A
#
# COMPACT_ATOMS: atom_id res chain seq x y z
N MET A 1 26.64 18.05 19.50
CA MET A 1 25.19 18.18 19.25
C MET A 1 24.79 17.04 18.35
N GLU A 2 23.87 16.17 18.77
CA GLU A 2 23.29 15.18 17.87
C GLU A 2 22.48 15.88 16.77
N GLU A 3 22.70 15.48 15.53
CA GLU A 3 21.89 15.92 14.40
C GLU A 3 20.44 15.49 14.57
N LYS A 4 19.50 16.41 14.35
CA LYS A 4 18.07 16.07 14.33
C LYS A 4 17.79 15.17 13.13
N ARG A 5 17.52 13.88 13.39
CA ARG A 5 17.02 12.95 12.38
C ARG A 5 15.51 13.11 12.21
N TYR A 6 15.10 13.49 11.01
CA TYR A 6 13.69 13.46 10.61
C TYR A 6 13.31 12.05 10.13
N LEU A 7 12.08 11.63 10.45
CA LEU A 7 11.52 10.40 9.93
C LEU A 7 11.49 10.46 8.40
N LYS A 8 11.85 9.36 7.73
CA LYS A 8 11.71 9.16 6.28
C LYS A 8 10.61 8.15 6.00
N LEU A 9 10.06 8.15 4.79
CA LEU A 9 9.01 7.18 4.41
C LEU A 9 9.47 5.72 4.60
N ASN A 10 10.72 5.42 4.25
CA ASN A 10 11.31 4.09 4.45
C ASN A 10 11.54 3.70 5.92
N ASP A 11 11.41 4.64 6.87
CA ASP A 11 11.39 4.33 8.31
C ASP A 11 10.00 3.82 8.74
N ILE A 12 8.96 3.98 7.91
CA ILE A 12 7.61 3.46 8.19
C ILE A 12 7.55 1.97 7.83
N GLU A 13 7.51 1.12 8.85
CA GLU A 13 7.44 -0.34 8.66
C GLU A 13 6.24 -0.77 7.82
N ALA A 14 5.05 -0.25 8.11
CA ALA A 14 3.83 -0.57 7.37
C ALA A 14 3.94 -0.22 5.87
N TYR A 15 4.67 0.85 5.51
CA TYR A 15 4.94 1.19 4.11
C TYR A 15 5.82 0.11 3.46
N ARG A 16 6.95 -0.24 4.09
CA ARG A 16 7.86 -1.25 3.56
C ARG A 16 7.19 -2.61 3.38
N ILE A 17 6.42 -3.05 4.37
CA ILE A 17 5.72 -4.35 4.33
C ILE A 17 4.67 -4.34 3.20
N SER A 18 3.81 -3.32 3.15
CA SER A 18 2.79 -3.24 2.10
C SER A 18 3.40 -3.10 0.71
N TYR A 19 4.47 -2.34 0.54
CA TYR A 19 5.18 -2.22 -0.75
C TYR A 19 5.84 -3.55 -1.18
N ALA A 20 6.43 -4.30 -0.26
CA ALA A 20 6.96 -5.62 -0.56
C ALA A 20 5.84 -6.60 -0.95
N LEU A 21 4.70 -6.54 -0.24
CA LEU A 21 3.53 -7.35 -0.53
C LEU A 21 2.93 -7.02 -1.90
N SER A 22 2.86 -5.75 -2.28
CA SER A 22 2.47 -5.30 -3.61
C SER A 22 3.26 -5.97 -4.73
N ASN A 23 4.60 -5.93 -4.65
CA ASN A 23 5.45 -6.56 -5.66
C ASN A 23 5.25 -8.09 -5.70
N TYR A 24 5.13 -8.72 -4.54
CA TYR A 24 4.87 -10.16 -4.47
C TYR A 24 3.53 -10.55 -5.12
N ILE A 25 2.46 -9.81 -4.85
CA ILE A 25 1.14 -10.06 -5.45
C ILE A 25 1.14 -9.77 -6.95
N TRP A 26 1.79 -8.68 -7.37
CA TRP A 26 1.97 -8.37 -8.78
C TRP A 26 2.60 -9.56 -9.54
N ASP A 27 3.75 -10.04 -9.05
CA ASP A 27 4.46 -11.18 -9.66
C ASP A 27 3.60 -12.45 -9.65
N ASN A 28 2.79 -12.67 -8.61
CA ASN A 28 1.86 -13.79 -8.56
C ASN A 28 0.77 -13.69 -9.64
N VAL A 29 0.09 -12.54 -9.72
CA VAL A 29 -0.99 -12.29 -10.69
C VAL A 29 -0.49 -12.33 -12.13
N MET A 30 0.76 -11.92 -12.37
CA MET A 30 1.39 -12.02 -13.70
C MET A 30 1.48 -13.46 -14.23
N ASN A 31 1.38 -14.47 -13.37
CA ASN A 31 1.36 -15.88 -13.76
C ASN A 31 -0.06 -16.45 -13.97
N TRP A 32 -1.10 -15.67 -13.69
CA TRP A 32 -2.48 -16.12 -13.86
C TRP A 32 -2.92 -16.14 -15.33
N SER A 33 -4.03 -16.81 -15.62
CA SER A 33 -4.63 -16.74 -16.96
C SER A 33 -5.06 -15.30 -17.29
N ARG A 34 -5.04 -14.94 -18.58
CA ARG A 34 -5.42 -13.59 -19.03
C ARG A 34 -6.81 -13.16 -18.57
N PHE A 35 -7.77 -14.09 -18.49
CA PHE A 35 -9.11 -13.78 -17.98
C PHE A 35 -9.06 -13.42 -16.49
N ALA A 36 -8.35 -14.19 -15.68
CA ALA A 36 -8.20 -13.92 -14.24
C ALA A 36 -7.43 -12.62 -13.99
N GLN A 37 -6.36 -12.35 -14.75
CA GLN A 37 -5.62 -11.08 -14.69
C GLN A 37 -6.52 -9.88 -14.95
N ASN A 38 -7.29 -9.92 -16.04
CA ASN A 38 -8.17 -8.81 -16.46
C ASN A 38 -9.44 -8.66 -15.62
N THR A 39 -9.65 -9.49 -14.59
CA THR A 39 -10.85 -9.46 -13.76
C THR A 39 -10.49 -9.31 -12.29
N VAL A 40 -10.21 -10.42 -11.62
CA VAL A 40 -9.88 -10.45 -10.20
C VAL A 40 -8.45 -9.94 -9.95
N GLY A 41 -7.53 -10.27 -10.85
CA GLY A 41 -6.12 -9.88 -10.74
C GLY A 41 -5.92 -8.36 -10.72
N GLU A 42 -6.56 -7.64 -11.63
CA GLU A 42 -6.51 -6.17 -11.69
C GLU A 42 -7.08 -5.54 -10.41
N GLN A 43 -8.21 -6.05 -9.90
CA GLN A 43 -8.79 -5.60 -8.64
C GLN A 43 -7.86 -5.88 -7.45
N TYR A 44 -7.26 -7.07 -7.40
CA TYR A 44 -6.38 -7.47 -6.32
C TYR A 44 -5.10 -6.63 -6.27
N ILE A 45 -4.44 -6.45 -7.42
CA ILE A 45 -3.28 -5.57 -7.58
C ILE A 45 -3.64 -4.14 -7.14
N THR A 46 -4.75 -3.60 -7.63
CA THR A 46 -5.14 -2.22 -7.32
C THR A 46 -5.40 -2.03 -5.82
N ALA A 47 -6.07 -2.98 -5.18
CA ALA A 47 -6.34 -2.94 -3.75
C ALA A 47 -5.03 -3.01 -2.93
N ILE A 48 -4.12 -3.93 -3.26
CA ILE A 48 -2.88 -4.10 -2.49
C ILE A 48 -1.91 -2.93 -2.69
N ASP A 49 -1.76 -2.42 -3.91
CA ASP A 49 -0.90 -1.27 -4.23
C ASP A 49 -1.39 0.01 -3.56
N SER A 50 -2.70 0.17 -3.46
CA SER A 50 -3.32 1.30 -2.77
C SER A 50 -2.95 1.37 -1.29
N VAL A 51 -2.60 0.26 -0.63
CA VAL A 51 -2.17 0.29 0.78
C VAL A 51 -0.88 1.09 0.93
N SER A 52 0.17 0.73 0.19
CA SER A 52 1.47 1.39 0.28
C SER A 52 1.42 2.82 -0.27
N ALA A 53 0.64 3.05 -1.34
CA ALA A 53 0.43 4.36 -1.93
C ALA A 53 -0.24 5.34 -0.94
N ASN A 54 -1.31 4.92 -0.26
CA ASN A 54 -1.98 5.75 0.74
C ASN A 54 -1.09 6.03 1.96
N ILE A 55 -0.24 5.08 2.38
CA ILE A 55 0.73 5.33 3.45
C ILE A 55 1.76 6.39 3.01
N ALA A 56 2.29 6.28 1.79
CA ALA A 56 3.23 7.24 1.23
C ALA A 56 2.62 8.64 1.10
N GLU A 57 1.39 8.72 0.61
CA GLU A 57 0.67 9.98 0.47
C GLU A 57 0.38 10.62 1.83
N GLY A 58 -0.13 9.83 2.78
CA GLY A 58 -0.37 10.26 4.16
C GLY A 58 0.91 10.74 4.86
N PHE A 59 2.04 10.06 4.63
CA PHE A 59 3.34 10.48 5.16
C PHE A 59 3.73 11.88 4.68
N GLY A 60 3.50 12.16 3.39
CA GLY A 60 3.80 13.43 2.73
C GLY A 60 2.88 14.60 3.10
N ARG A 61 1.71 14.36 3.71
CA ARG A 61 0.79 15.45 4.12
C ARG A 61 1.38 16.29 5.27
N TYR A 62 1.05 17.57 5.32
CA TYR A 62 1.51 18.45 6.41
C TYR A 62 0.65 18.29 7.68
N GLY A 63 -0.67 18.27 7.53
CA GLY A 63 -1.62 18.27 8.65
C GLY A 63 -1.90 16.88 9.22
N LYS A 64 -1.91 16.77 10.56
CA LYS A 64 -2.19 15.50 11.26
C LYS A 64 -3.53 14.86 10.87
N LYS A 65 -4.59 15.66 10.71
CA LYS A 65 -5.92 15.17 10.32
C LYS A 65 -5.91 14.53 8.93
N ASP A 66 -5.16 15.12 8.00
CA ASP A 66 -5.04 14.63 6.62
C ASP A 66 -4.22 13.34 6.58
N LYS A 67 -3.11 13.26 7.33
CA LYS A 67 -2.35 11.99 7.50
C LYS A 67 -3.25 10.84 7.93
N ILE A 68 -4.04 11.06 8.98
CA ILE A 68 -4.94 10.04 9.54
C ILE A 68 -5.99 9.60 8.50
N LYS A 69 -6.49 10.53 7.68
CA LYS A 69 -7.44 10.21 6.61
C LYS A 69 -6.84 9.24 5.61
N PHE A 70 -5.63 9.51 5.12
CA PHE A 70 -4.93 8.60 4.20
C PHE A 70 -4.58 7.26 4.82
N TYR A 71 -4.18 7.23 6.09
CA TYR A 71 -3.92 5.95 6.77
C TYR A 71 -5.18 5.10 6.97
N ARG A 72 -6.36 5.73 7.10
CA ARG A 72 -7.64 5.01 7.09
C ARG A 72 -7.99 4.47 5.70
N TYR A 73 -7.65 5.19 4.63
CA TYR A 73 -7.78 4.67 3.27
C TYR A 73 -6.88 3.46 3.03
N ALA A 74 -5.62 3.50 3.49
CA ALA A 74 -4.73 2.35 3.45
C ALA A 74 -5.33 1.12 4.17
N GLN A 75 -5.93 1.33 5.35
CA GLN A 75 -6.62 0.27 6.08
C GLN A 75 -7.85 -0.26 5.33
N GLY A 76 -8.61 0.63 4.67
CA GLY A 76 -9.73 0.24 3.81
C GLY A 76 -9.30 -0.66 2.66
N SER A 77 -8.26 -0.25 1.92
CA SER A 77 -7.69 -1.05 0.82
C SER A 77 -7.11 -2.39 1.29
N MET A 78 -6.54 -2.43 2.50
CA MET A 78 -6.08 -3.69 3.10
C MET A 78 -7.23 -4.66 3.37
N TYR A 79 -8.38 -4.17 3.86
CA TYR A 79 -9.55 -5.04 4.03
C TYR A 79 -10.15 -5.49 2.70
N GLU A 80 -10.13 -4.61 1.69
CA GLU A 80 -10.58 -4.95 0.34
C GLU A 80 -9.73 -6.07 -0.30
N SER A 81 -8.41 -6.06 -0.07
CA SER A 81 -7.51 -7.08 -0.63
C SER A 81 -7.72 -8.47 -0.02
N PHE A 82 -8.35 -8.59 1.16
CA PHE A 82 -8.73 -9.87 1.75
C PHE A 82 -9.84 -10.61 1.00
N ASN A 83 -10.52 -9.97 0.04
CA ASN A 83 -11.45 -10.69 -0.83
C ASN A 83 -10.75 -11.75 -1.71
N TRP A 84 -9.44 -11.61 -1.91
CA TRP A 84 -8.66 -12.39 -2.87
C TRP A 84 -7.45 -13.11 -2.25
N THR A 85 -7.30 -13.05 -0.93
CA THR A 85 -6.24 -13.72 -0.15
C THR A 85 -6.84 -14.81 0.73
#